data_AF-A0A2A5NR27-F1
#
_entry.id   AF-A0A2A5NR27-F1
#
_cell.length_a   1.000
_cell.length_b   1.000
_cell.length_c   1.000
_cell.angle_alpha   90.00
_cell.angle_beta   90.00
_cell.angle_gamma   90.00
#
_symmetry.space_group_name_H-M   'P 1'
#
loop_
_entity.id
_entity.type
_entity.pdbx_description
1 polymer ?
#
loop_
_entity_poly.entity_id
_entity_poly.type
_entity_poly.pdbx_seq_one_letter_code
_entity_poly.pdbx_strand_id
1 'polypeptide(L)'
;MADAKKYLGVPYVFGGTTRSGMDCSGLVQTVFKDLGVTMPRVVPDQAAMGVEVGSLKDARPGDLIIPKGEGHVVIYVGDGKVLHAPHPGKDVRIVDNWYSDADIATIRRIVPSAQEAAATRATAAVQAPSASGGTDLQTAALLSLLNSGSAA
;
A
#
# COMPACT_ATOMS: atom_id res chain seq x y z
N MET A 1 11.01 -9.96 4.16
CA MET A 1 10.15 -11.14 3.89
C MET A 1 10.65 -12.41 4.60
N ALA A 2 11.23 -12.30 5.80
CA ALA A 2 11.53 -13.49 6.61
C ALA A 2 10.24 -14.11 7.19
N ASP A 3 9.25 -13.26 7.51
CA ASP A 3 8.01 -13.70 8.18
C ASP A 3 7.07 -14.51 7.29
N ALA A 4 7.04 -14.27 5.97
CA ALA A 4 6.11 -14.99 5.09
C ALA A 4 6.48 -16.48 4.92
N LYS A 5 7.75 -16.85 5.11
CA LYS A 5 8.23 -18.24 4.99
C LYS A 5 7.66 -19.16 6.08
N LYS A 6 7.18 -18.62 7.20
CA LYS A 6 6.59 -19.41 8.29
C LYS A 6 5.26 -20.08 7.92
N TYR A 7 4.70 -19.74 6.76
CA TYR A 7 3.47 -20.31 6.21
C TYR A 7 3.72 -21.40 5.17
N LEU A 8 4.97 -21.68 4.80
CA LEU A 8 5.31 -22.78 3.90
C LEU A 8 4.74 -24.11 4.43
N GLY A 9 4.13 -24.89 3.54
CA GLY A 9 3.51 -26.18 3.88
C GLY A 9 2.11 -26.09 4.46
N VAL A 10 1.56 -24.90 4.74
CA VAL A 10 0.15 -24.76 5.15
C VAL A 10 -0.76 -25.24 4.01
N PRO A 11 -1.70 -26.17 4.25
CA PRO A 11 -2.59 -26.68 3.21
C PRO A 11 -3.45 -25.58 2.59
N TYR A 12 -3.77 -25.72 1.30
CA TYR A 12 -4.77 -24.88 0.69
C TYR A 12 -6.17 -25.24 1.20
N VAL A 13 -6.91 -24.23 1.66
CA VAL A 13 -8.34 -24.36 1.98
C VAL A 13 -9.05 -23.12 1.44
N PHE A 14 -10.03 -23.32 0.55
CA PHE A 14 -10.84 -22.22 0.03
C PHE A 14 -11.55 -21.49 1.19
N GLY A 15 -11.45 -20.18 1.23
CA GLY A 15 -11.97 -19.40 2.35
C GLY A 15 -10.99 -19.29 3.54
N GLY A 16 -9.95 -20.11 3.60
CA GLY A 16 -9.03 -20.21 4.74
C GLY A 16 -8.13 -18.99 4.94
N THR A 17 -7.88 -18.63 6.19
CA THR A 17 -7.08 -17.45 6.60
C THR A 17 -6.17 -17.72 7.81
N THR A 18 -5.94 -19.01 8.14
CA THR A 18 -5.24 -19.43 9.35
C THR A 18 -4.18 -20.50 9.05
N ARG A 19 -3.34 -20.83 10.03
CA ARG A 19 -2.30 -21.87 9.86
C ARG A 19 -2.84 -23.28 9.62
N SER A 20 -4.13 -23.54 9.86
CA SER A 20 -4.76 -24.83 9.52
C SER A 20 -5.19 -24.90 8.04
N GLY A 21 -5.22 -23.78 7.33
CA GLY A 21 -5.58 -23.73 5.92
C GLY A 21 -5.72 -22.30 5.40
N MET A 22 -5.17 -22.05 4.21
CA MET A 22 -5.18 -20.73 3.57
C MET A 22 -5.52 -20.83 2.09
N ASP A 23 -6.28 -19.88 1.56
CA ASP A 23 -6.30 -19.63 0.11
C ASP A 23 -5.35 -18.49 -0.27
N CYS A 24 -5.30 -18.15 -1.56
CA CYS A 24 -4.35 -17.19 -2.09
C CYS A 24 -4.45 -15.81 -1.41
N SER A 25 -5.67 -15.30 -1.26
CA SER A 25 -5.92 -13.99 -0.66
C SER A 25 -5.91 -14.05 0.88
N GLY A 26 -6.26 -15.19 1.47
CA GLY A 26 -6.11 -15.43 2.90
C GLY A 26 -4.64 -15.48 3.35
N LEU A 27 -3.76 -16.07 2.54
CA LEU A 27 -2.31 -16.01 2.76
C LEU A 27 -1.81 -14.57 2.78
N VAL A 28 -2.24 -13.74 1.82
CA VAL A 28 -1.92 -12.30 1.80
C VAL A 28 -2.41 -11.63 3.08
N GLN A 29 -3.65 -11.86 3.50
CA GLN A 29 -4.15 -11.30 4.76
C GLN A 29 -3.26 -11.67 5.95
N THR A 30 -2.87 -12.94 6.10
CA THR A 30 -2.09 -13.35 7.26
C THR A 30 -0.68 -12.77 7.23
N VAL A 31 -0.01 -12.78 6.07
CA VAL A 31 1.34 -12.23 5.90
C VAL A 31 1.38 -10.73 6.21
N PHE A 32 0.43 -9.95 5.69
CA PHE A 32 0.38 -8.52 5.93
C PHE A 32 -0.13 -8.15 7.32
N LYS A 33 -1.00 -8.97 7.92
CA LYS A 33 -1.42 -8.81 9.32
C LYS A 33 -0.24 -8.92 10.29
N ASP A 34 0.70 -9.82 10.03
CA ASP A 34 1.94 -9.91 10.83
C ASP A 34 2.77 -8.63 10.79
N LEU A 35 2.64 -7.86 9.70
CA LEU A 35 3.29 -6.56 9.51
C LEU A 35 2.42 -5.39 10.00
N GLY A 36 1.29 -5.67 10.65
CA GLY A 36 0.35 -4.67 11.13
C GLY A 36 -0.52 -4.04 10.04
N VAL A 37 -0.59 -4.62 8.84
CA VAL A 37 -1.39 -4.12 7.73
C VAL A 37 -2.65 -4.97 7.53
N THR A 38 -3.81 -4.32 7.57
CA THR A 38 -5.10 -4.97 7.28
C THR A 38 -5.33 -5.02 5.78
N MET A 39 -5.49 -6.22 5.23
CA MET A 39 -5.77 -6.45 3.81
C MET A 39 -7.23 -6.88 3.60
N PRO A 40 -7.88 -6.44 2.51
CA PRO A 40 -9.21 -6.92 2.15
C PRO A 40 -9.19 -8.41 1.80
N ARG A 41 -10.37 -9.05 1.83
CA ARG A 41 -10.48 -10.51 1.76
C ARG A 41 -10.30 -11.08 0.36
N VAL A 42 -10.76 -10.35 -0.66
CA VAL A 42 -10.82 -10.87 -2.04
C VAL A 42 -9.75 -10.22 -2.91
N VAL A 43 -9.31 -10.94 -3.95
CA VAL A 43 -8.23 -10.51 -4.83
C VAL A 43 -8.51 -9.17 -5.53
N PRO A 44 -9.70 -8.90 -6.09
CA PRO A 44 -10.00 -7.61 -6.72
C PRO A 44 -9.75 -6.40 -5.79
N ASP A 45 -10.19 -6.51 -4.54
CA ASP A 45 -9.96 -5.45 -3.56
C ASP A 45 -8.48 -5.32 -3.19
N GLN A 46 -7.75 -6.45 -3.09
CA GLN A 46 -6.30 -6.43 -2.86
C GLN A 46 -5.55 -5.79 -4.05
N ALA A 47 -6.06 -5.96 -5.27
CA ALA A 47 -5.55 -5.33 -6.48
C ALA A 47 -5.79 -3.82 -6.53
N ALA A 48 -6.58 -3.23 -5.62
CA ALA A 48 -6.75 -1.79 -5.47
C ALA A 48 -5.93 -1.18 -4.32
N MET A 49 -5.18 -2.01 -3.57
CA MET A 49 -4.41 -1.57 -2.41
C MET A 49 -3.02 -1.05 -2.78
N GLY A 50 -2.49 -0.15 -1.95
CA GLY A 50 -1.11 0.31 -2.05
C GLY A 50 -0.81 1.15 -3.29
N VAL A 51 0.43 1.10 -3.75
CA VAL A 51 0.92 1.86 -4.92
C VAL A 51 1.20 0.90 -6.07
N GLU A 52 0.85 1.32 -7.29
CA GLU A 52 1.18 0.58 -8.51
C GLU A 52 2.69 0.49 -8.75
N VAL A 53 3.15 -0.69 -9.17
CA VAL A 53 4.50 -0.93 -9.64
C VAL A 53 4.43 -1.22 -11.13
N GLY A 54 5.19 -0.49 -11.93
CA GLY A 54 4.99 -0.44 -13.38
C GLY A 54 5.30 -1.72 -14.14
N SER A 55 6.13 -2.62 -13.60
CA SER A 55 6.51 -3.89 -14.24
C SER A 55 7.28 -4.81 -13.29
N LEU A 56 7.47 -6.07 -13.69
CA LEU A 56 8.25 -7.07 -12.97
C LEU A 56 9.70 -6.64 -12.72
N LYS A 57 10.31 -5.84 -13.62
CA LYS A 57 11.67 -5.31 -13.40
C LYS A 57 11.76 -4.35 -12.21
N ASP A 58 10.64 -3.72 -11.84
CA ASP A 58 10.56 -2.77 -10.72
C ASP A 58 9.98 -3.44 -9.45
N ALA A 59 9.59 -4.72 -9.57
CA ALA A 59 9.03 -5.50 -8.48
C ALA A 59 10.09 -5.79 -7.41
N ARG A 60 9.67 -5.70 -6.15
CA ARG A 60 10.51 -5.91 -4.98
C ARG A 60 9.88 -6.95 -4.06
N PRO A 61 10.68 -7.67 -3.25
CA PRO A 61 10.14 -8.62 -2.30
C PRO A 61 9.05 -8.00 -1.42
N GLY A 62 7.85 -8.59 -1.44
CA GLY A 62 6.65 -8.09 -0.78
C GLY A 62 5.59 -7.51 -1.70
N ASP A 63 5.94 -7.15 -2.94
CA ASP A 63 4.94 -6.67 -3.89
C ASP A 63 3.99 -7.82 -4.26
N LEU A 64 2.70 -7.50 -4.37
CA LEU A 64 1.67 -8.43 -4.84
C LEU A 64 1.63 -8.41 -6.35
N ILE A 65 1.62 -9.58 -6.98
CA ILE A 65 1.40 -9.73 -8.42
C ILE A 65 0.01 -10.32 -8.61
N ILE A 66 -0.84 -9.61 -9.36
CA ILE A 66 -2.20 -10.01 -9.68
C ILE A 66 -2.31 -10.19 -11.20
N PRO A 67 -2.65 -11.39 -11.69
CA PRO A 67 -2.81 -11.64 -13.11
C PRO A 67 -4.11 -11.05 -13.65
N LYS A 68 -4.21 -10.91 -14.97
CA LYS A 68 -5.45 -10.62 -15.68
C LYS A 68 -6.55 -11.61 -15.28
N GLY A 69 -7.76 -11.09 -15.10
CA GLY A 69 -8.91 -11.85 -14.60
C GLY A 69 -8.98 -11.97 -13.07
N GLU A 70 -7.96 -11.50 -12.34
CA GLU A 70 -7.98 -11.32 -10.87
C GLU A 70 -8.38 -12.57 -10.06
N GLY A 71 -8.21 -13.76 -10.64
CA GLY A 71 -8.58 -15.03 -10.00
C GLY A 71 -7.54 -15.56 -9.00
N HIS A 72 -6.37 -14.92 -8.90
CA HIS A 72 -5.28 -15.37 -8.05
C HIS A 72 -4.41 -14.19 -7.59
N VAL A 73 -3.63 -14.39 -6.53
CA VAL A 73 -2.64 -13.42 -6.06
C VAL A 73 -1.40 -14.15 -5.57
N VAL A 74 -0.23 -13.61 -5.88
CA VAL A 74 1.06 -14.12 -5.41
C VAL A 74 1.89 -13.00 -4.80
N ILE A 75 2.73 -13.35 -3.83
CA ILE A 75 3.65 -12.40 -3.18
C ILE A 75 5.02 -12.59 -3.81
N TYR A 76 5.56 -11.57 -4.48
CA TYR A 76 6.92 -11.62 -5.01
C TYR A 76 7.92 -11.71 -3.86
N VAL A 77 8.86 -12.66 -3.92
CA VAL A 77 9.86 -12.86 -2.85
C VAL A 77 11.29 -12.54 -3.30
N GLY A 78 11.47 -12.00 -4.51
CA GLY A 78 12.76 -11.71 -5.11
C GLY A 78 13.25 -12.84 -6.01
N ASP A 79 14.34 -12.59 -6.74
CA ASP A 79 15.03 -13.56 -7.60
C ASP A 79 14.12 -14.29 -8.59
N GLY A 80 13.11 -13.61 -9.11
CA GLY A 80 12.15 -14.21 -10.04
C GLY A 80 11.23 -15.26 -9.40
N LYS A 81 11.05 -15.24 -8.07
CA LYS A 81 10.25 -16.22 -7.33
C LYS A 81 9.05 -15.59 -6.63
N VAL A 82 8.02 -16.41 -6.42
CA VAL A 82 6.77 -16.01 -5.77
C VAL A 82 6.35 -17.00 -4.69
N LEU A 83 5.76 -16.50 -3.62
CA LEU A 83 5.06 -17.27 -2.59
C LEU A 83 3.55 -17.24 -2.89
N HIS A 84 2.89 -18.41 -2.85
CA HIS A 84 1.44 -18.49 -3.05
C HIS A 84 0.81 -19.70 -2.36
N ALA A 85 -0.52 -19.64 -2.17
CA ALA A 85 -1.37 -20.79 -1.88
C ALA A 85 -2.13 -21.16 -3.17
N PRO A 86 -1.74 -22.22 -3.90
CA PRO A 86 -2.17 -22.44 -5.28
C PRO A 86 -3.64 -22.83 -5.46
N HIS A 87 -4.05 -23.98 -4.93
CA HIS A 87 -5.38 -24.57 -5.11
C HIS A 87 -5.55 -25.80 -4.19
N PRO A 88 -6.78 -26.37 -4.05
CA PRO A 88 -7.01 -27.55 -3.22
C PRO A 88 -6.08 -28.73 -3.55
N GLY A 89 -5.65 -29.46 -2.53
CA GLY A 89 -4.72 -30.60 -2.68
C GLY A 89 -3.24 -30.20 -2.79
N LYS A 90 -2.93 -28.91 -2.61
CA LYS A 90 -1.57 -28.37 -2.53
C LYS A 90 -1.42 -27.52 -1.28
N ASP A 91 -0.21 -27.05 -1.04
CA ASP A 91 0.18 -26.25 0.11
C ASP A 91 0.88 -24.96 -0.32
N VAL A 92 0.98 -24.03 0.62
CA VAL A 92 1.73 -22.78 0.47
C VAL A 92 3.19 -23.07 0.15
N ARG A 93 3.69 -22.50 -0.94
CA ARG A 93 5.01 -22.82 -1.49
C ARG A 93 5.65 -21.62 -2.18
N ILE A 94 6.97 -21.67 -2.31
CA ILE A 94 7.74 -20.77 -3.17
C ILE A 94 8.07 -21.51 -4.46
N VAL A 95 7.82 -20.87 -5.60
CA VAL A 95 8.13 -21.38 -6.93
C VAL A 95 8.66 -20.24 -7.80
N ASP A 96 9.20 -20.58 -8.97
CA ASP A 96 9.53 -19.57 -9.99
C ASP A 96 8.28 -18.84 -10.43
N ASN A 97 8.37 -17.52 -10.59
CA ASN A 97 7.31 -16.72 -11.17
C ASN A 97 7.08 -17.17 -12.62
N TRP A 98 5.82 -17.49 -12.94
CA TRP A 98 5.42 -17.92 -14.28
C TRP A 98 4.65 -16.83 -15.04
N TYR A 99 4.42 -15.65 -14.44
CA TYR A 99 3.79 -14.52 -15.12
C TYR A 99 4.82 -13.67 -15.85
N SER A 100 4.51 -13.28 -17.09
CA SER A 100 5.15 -12.16 -17.78
C SER A 100 4.40 -10.85 -17.51
N ASP A 101 5.00 -9.70 -17.83
CA ASP A 101 4.29 -8.41 -17.74
C ASP A 101 2.99 -8.39 -18.56
N ALA A 102 2.91 -9.18 -19.65
CA ALA A 102 1.71 -9.28 -20.47
C ALA A 102 0.57 -10.06 -19.78
N ASP A 103 0.86 -10.91 -18.81
CA ASP A 103 -0.13 -11.69 -18.06
C ASP A 103 -0.68 -10.95 -16.85
N ILE A 104 0.01 -9.88 -16.42
CA ILE A 104 -0.26 -9.16 -15.18
C ILE A 104 -1.32 -8.08 -15.40
N ALA A 105 -2.28 -8.02 -14.49
CA ALA A 105 -3.24 -6.90 -14.41
C ALA A 105 -2.61 -5.72 -13.69
N THR A 106 -2.00 -5.98 -12.52
CA THR A 106 -1.30 -4.96 -11.73
C THR A 106 -0.32 -5.59 -10.76
N ILE A 107 0.69 -4.81 -10.37
CA ILE A 107 1.61 -5.13 -9.29
C ILE A 107 1.41 -4.09 -8.19
N ARG A 108 1.14 -4.53 -6.96
CA ARG A 108 0.83 -3.64 -5.82
C ARG A 108 1.88 -3.70 -4.73
N ARG A 109 2.45 -2.54 -4.45
CA ARG A 109 3.35 -2.31 -3.33
C ARG A 109 2.56 -1.81 -2.14
N ILE A 110 2.38 -2.69 -1.15
CA ILE A 110 1.53 -2.42 0.01
C ILE A 110 2.29 -1.67 1.11
N VAL A 111 3.51 -2.13 1.43
CA VAL A 111 4.36 -1.49 2.43
C VAL A 111 5.45 -0.68 1.71
N PRO A 112 5.43 0.66 1.80
CA PRO A 112 6.49 1.48 1.21
C PRO A 112 7.82 1.23 1.94
N SER A 113 8.93 1.32 1.20
CA SER A 113 10.26 1.28 1.83
C SER A 113 10.43 2.49 2.77
N ALA A 114 11.32 2.38 3.77
CA ALA A 114 11.59 3.49 4.69
C ALA A 114 12.04 4.77 3.96
N GLN A 115 12.74 4.63 2.84
CA GLN A 115 13.17 5.75 1.98
C GLN A 115 12.02 6.35 1.18
N GLU A 116 11.10 5.53 0.66
CA GLU A 116 9.87 6.05 0.00
C GLU A 116 8.94 6.71 1.02
N ALA A 117 8.78 6.13 2.21
CA ALA A 117 8.00 6.72 3.30
C ALA A 117 8.62 8.06 3.77
N ALA A 118 9.94 8.15 3.84
CA ALA A 118 10.65 9.40 4.14
C ALA A 118 10.52 10.44 3.01
N ALA A 119 10.64 10.01 1.75
CA ALA A 119 10.48 10.89 0.59
C ALA A 119 9.04 11.44 0.47
N THR A 120 8.02 10.62 0.71
CA THR A 120 6.60 11.06 0.76
C THR A 120 6.36 12.05 1.90
N ARG A 121 7.00 11.86 3.06
CA ARG A 121 6.92 12.83 4.17
C ARG A 121 7.61 14.15 3.84
N ALA A 122 8.76 14.10 3.14
CA ALA A 122 9.49 15.29 2.72
C ALA A 122 8.75 16.11 1.65
N THR A 123 8.14 15.45 0.65
CA THR A 123 7.33 16.15 -0.36
C THR A 123 6.03 16.72 0.22
N ALA A 124 5.38 16.03 1.16
CA ALA A 124 4.22 16.57 1.87
C ALA A 124 4.56 17.80 2.74
N ALA A 125 5.75 17.82 3.37
CA ALA A 125 6.21 18.97 4.15
C ALA A 125 6.53 20.21 3.30
N VAL A 126 6.99 20.03 2.07
CA VAL A 126 7.28 21.14 1.12
C VAL A 126 6.00 21.73 0.53
N GLN A 127 4.91 20.97 0.46
CA GLN A 127 3.62 21.42 -0.10
C GLN A 127 2.62 21.95 0.94
N ALA A 128 2.97 21.91 2.23
CA ALA A 128 2.15 22.54 3.26
C ALA A 128 2.20 24.07 3.09
N PRO A 129 1.05 24.78 3.04
CA PRO A 129 1.07 26.24 2.90
C PRO A 129 1.73 26.86 4.14
N SER A 130 2.80 27.63 3.89
CA SER A 130 3.45 28.47 4.89
C SER A 130 2.43 29.48 5.42
N ALA A 131 1.84 29.23 6.58
CA ALA A 131 1.09 30.24 7.30
C ALA A 131 2.09 31.26 7.88
N SER A 132 2.47 32.25 7.08
CA SER A 132 3.18 33.45 7.53
C SER A 132 2.29 34.67 7.36
N GLY A 133 1.49 34.97 8.38
CA GLY A 133 0.86 36.28 8.57
C GLY A 133 1.58 37.00 9.70
N GLY A 134 2.62 37.76 9.34
CA GLY A 134 3.47 38.50 10.27
C GLY A 134 2.73 39.67 10.93
N THR A 135 3.12 39.92 12.18
CA THR A 135 2.97 41.20 12.88
C THR A 135 3.65 42.31 12.09
N ASP A 136 2.96 43.43 11.83
CA ASP A 136 3.63 44.72 11.64
C ASP A 136 2.88 45.82 12.37
N LEU A 137 3.64 46.49 13.23
CA LEU A 137 3.23 47.44 14.24
C LEU A 137 4.00 48.73 13.96
N GLN A 138 3.57 49.55 12.98
CA GLN A 138 4.05 50.93 12.86
C GLN A 138 2.98 51.87 12.29
N THR A 139 2.71 52.94 13.08
CA THR A 139 2.20 54.28 12.68
C THR A 139 0.73 54.39 12.22
N ALA A 140 -0.15 55.23 12.77
CA ALA A 140 0.00 56.38 13.64
C ALA A 140 -1.33 56.67 14.37
N ALA A 141 -1.24 57.07 15.63
CA ALA A 141 -2.31 57.80 16.30
C ALA A 141 -2.40 59.22 15.73
N LEU A 142 -3.60 59.67 15.32
CA LEU A 142 -4.04 61.05 15.48
C LEU A 142 -5.54 61.22 15.14
N LEU A 143 -6.22 61.99 15.99
CA LEU A 143 -7.59 62.55 15.86
C LEU A 143 -8.79 61.67 16.24
N SER A 144 -9.06 61.67 17.54
CA SER A 144 -10.38 62.09 18.03
C SER A 144 -10.79 63.43 17.39
N LEU A 145 -12.09 63.61 17.13
CA LEU A 145 -12.80 64.80 16.62
C LEU A 145 -12.94 64.87 15.09
N LEU A 146 -14.12 64.51 14.60
CA LEU A 146 -15.04 65.47 13.94
C LEU A 146 -16.43 64.82 13.79
N ASN A 147 -17.25 65.08 14.79
CA ASN A 147 -18.70 65.13 14.70
C ASN A 147 -19.13 66.01 13.52
N SER A 148 -19.90 65.50 12.55
CA SER A 148 -21.04 66.20 11.90
C SER A 148 -21.64 65.41 10.73
N GLY A 149 -22.93 65.06 10.85
CA GLY A 149 -23.89 65.37 9.77
C GLY A 149 -24.59 64.21 9.04
N SER A 150 -25.90 64.11 9.31
CA SER A 150 -27.00 63.73 8.40
C SER A 150 -27.23 62.27 7.99
N ALA A 151 -28.30 61.69 8.56
CA ALA A 151 -29.30 60.92 7.81
C ALA A 151 -30.69 61.17 8.43
N ALA A 152 -31.68 61.28 7.55
CA ALA A 152 -33.02 61.83 7.72
C ALA A 152 -33.99 60.99 8.57
#